data_AF-A0A7S2D8R3-F1
#
_entry.id   AF-A0A7S2D8R3-F1
#
_cell.length_a   1.000
_cell.length_b   1.000
_cell.length_c   1.000
_cell.angle_alpha   90.00
_cell.angle_beta   90.00
_cell.angle_gamma   90.00
#
_symmetry.space_group_name_H-M   'P 1'
#
loop_
_entity.id
_entity.type
_entity.pdbx_description
1 polymer ?
#
loop_
_entity_poly.entity_id
_entity_poly.type
_entity_poly.pdbx_seq_one_letter_code
_entity_poly.pdbx_strand_id
1 'polypeptide(L)'
;SGVYVRDNFCMGTGNICSKVNFIAATDESEEPFSLVPFDGILGLSLPQMAEGPAFSVLDQLVAAGVLEESLFAVFFGNDGEDSEITFGKYRRESMQSDIF
;
A
#
# COMPACT_ATOMS: atom_id res chain seq x y z
N SER A 1 20.10 4.18 4.14
CA SER A 1 19.60 5.38 4.84
C SER A 1 18.71 6.19 3.89
N GLY A 2 18.07 7.27 4.34
CA GLY A 2 17.21 8.06 3.46
C GLY A 2 16.78 9.40 4.05
N VAL A 3 15.98 10.13 3.28
CA VAL A 3 15.42 11.44 3.67
C VAL A 3 13.90 11.39 3.67
N TYR A 4 13.27 12.12 4.59
CA TYR A 4 11.82 12.24 4.63
C TYR A 4 11.33 13.23 3.58
N VAL A 5 10.40 12.78 2.75
CA VAL A 5 9.78 13.56 1.68
C VAL A 5 8.27 13.52 1.85
N ARG A 6 7.59 14.59 1.44
CA ARG A 6 6.13 14.68 1.43
C ARG A 6 5.66 15.02 0.02
N ASP A 7 4.80 14.17 -0.53
CA ASP A 7 4.22 14.41 -1.86
C ASP A 7 2.83 13.78 -1.99
N ASN A 8 2.18 14.01 -3.13
CA ASN A 8 0.98 13.30 -3.55
C ASN A 8 1.34 11.87 -3.95
N PHE A 9 0.79 10.91 -3.22
CA PHE A 9 0.88 9.50 -3.53
C PHE A 9 -0.44 9.03 -4.14
N CYS A 10 -0.38 8.35 -5.28
CA CYS A 10 -1.53 7.87 -6.02
C CYS A 10 -1.39 6.38 -6.37
N MET A 11 -2.48 5.62 -6.30
CA MET A 11 -2.50 4.18 -6.63
C MET A 11 -3.59 3.82 -7.64
N GLY A 12 -3.46 2.63 -8.23
CA GLY A 12 -4.41 2.08 -9.19
C GLY A 12 -4.46 2.89 -10.49
N THR A 13 -5.66 3.29 -10.91
CA THR A 13 -5.85 4.14 -12.09
C THR A 13 -5.59 5.63 -11.83
N GLY A 14 -5.03 5.98 -10.67
CA GLY A 14 -4.70 7.36 -10.28
C GLY A 14 -5.85 8.14 -9.64
N ASN A 15 -6.94 7.47 -9.28
CA ASN A 15 -8.10 8.08 -8.61
C ASN A 15 -8.02 8.03 -7.07
N ILE A 16 -7.19 7.14 -6.51
CA ILE A 16 -6.94 7.04 -5.07
C ILE A 16 -5.65 7.77 -4.77
N CYS A 17 -5.76 9.00 -4.27
CA CYS A 17 -4.61 9.86 -4.00
C CYS A 17 -4.70 10.53 -2.63
N SER A 18 -3.56 10.69 -1.95
CA SER A 18 -3.45 11.53 -0.76
C SER A 18 -2.05 12.10 -0.59
N LYS A 19 -1.90 13.12 0.25
CA LYS A 19 -0.57 13.61 0.65
C LYS A 19 -0.01 12.74 1.76
N VAL A 20 1.09 12.06 1.49
CA VAL A 20 1.76 11.18 2.47
C VAL A 20 3.21 11.60 2.65
N ASN A 21 3.77 11.24 3.80
CA ASN A 21 5.21 11.25 3.98
C ASN A 21 5.77 9.87 3.63
N PHE A 22 6.92 9.83 2.98
CA PHE A 22 7.65 8.60 2.71
C PHE A 22 9.16 8.85 2.80
N ILE A 23 9.93 7.77 2.87
CA ILE A 23 11.38 7.83 2.90
C ILE A 23 11.88 7.68 1.46
N ALA A 24 12.55 8.71 0.94
CA ALA A 24 13.36 8.56 -0.26
C ALA A 24 14.71 7.97 0.16
N ALA A 25 14.92 6.69 -0.15
CA ALA A 25 16.17 6.01 0.16
C ALA A 25 17.32 6.69 -0.62
N THR A 26 18.40 6.99 0.09
CA THR A 26 19.64 7.53 -0.50
C THR A 26 20.76 6.48 -0.54
N ASP A 27 20.57 5.39 0.20
CA ASP A 27 21.51 4.30 0.36
C ASP A 27 20.71 3.05 0.77
N GLU A 28 20.95 1.94 0.09
CA GLU A 28 20.30 0.65 0.30
C GLU A 28 21.36 -0.45 0.32
N SER A 29 21.13 -1.54 1.05
CA SER A 29 22.04 -2.68 1.03
C SER A 29 21.97 -3.40 -0.32
N GLU A 30 23.10 -3.86 -0.85
CA GLU A 30 23.10 -4.64 -2.11
C GLU A 30 22.21 -5.88 -2.00
N GLU A 31 22.32 -6.60 -0.89
CA GLU A 31 21.46 -7.76 -0.63
C GLU A 31 20.37 -7.37 0.40
N PRO A 32 19.09 -7.65 0.14
CA PRO A 32 18.52 -8.29 -1.06
C PRO A 32 18.13 -7.31 -2.20
N PHE A 33 18.30 -5.99 -2.01
CA PHE A 33 17.64 -4.98 -2.86
C PHE A 33 18.13 -4.92 -4.31
N SER A 34 19.35 -5.39 -4.60
CA SER A 34 19.85 -5.51 -5.98
C SER A 34 19.27 -6.69 -6.76
N LEU A 35 18.68 -7.67 -6.05
CA LEU A 35 18.15 -8.90 -6.65
C LEU A 35 16.63 -8.91 -6.80
N VAL A 36 15.93 -8.05 -6.06
CA VAL A 36 14.48 -7.99 -6.12
C VAL A 36 14.01 -7.19 -7.34
N PRO A 37 12.88 -7.57 -7.95
CA PRO A 37 12.36 -6.89 -9.13
C PRO A 37 11.54 -5.63 -8.79
N PHE A 38 11.46 -5.22 -7.52
CA PHE A 38 10.68 -4.07 -7.06
C PHE A 38 11.59 -2.90 -6.66
N ASP A 39 11.11 -1.68 -6.85
CA ASP A 39 11.88 -0.45 -6.57
C ASP A 39 11.69 0.08 -5.13
N GLY A 40 10.70 -0.42 -4.40
CA GLY A 40 10.41 0.05 -3.06
C GLY A 40 9.32 -0.74 -2.35
N ILE A 41 9.02 -0.31 -1.12
CA ILE A 41 8.10 -0.99 -0.22
C ILE A 41 6.97 -0.05 0.17
N LEU A 42 5.73 -0.53 0.05
CA LEU A 42 4.55 0.14 0.58
C LEU A 42 4.12 -0.53 1.89
N GLY A 43 4.26 0.18 3.01
CA GLY A 43 3.81 -0.30 4.31
C GLY A 43 2.28 -0.25 4.46
N LEU A 44 1.66 -1.40 4.75
CA LEU A 44 0.20 -1.53 4.98
C LEU A 44 -0.15 -1.78 6.45
N SER A 45 0.79 -1.55 7.34
CA SER A 45 0.66 -1.85 8.75
C SER A 45 -0.06 -0.75 9.53
N LEU A 46 -0.34 -1.02 10.81
CA LEU A 46 -0.92 -0.05 11.72
C LEU A 46 -0.03 1.20 11.90
N PRO A 47 -0.61 2.39 12.14
CA PRO A 47 0.11 3.67 12.21
C PRO A 47 1.15 3.74 13.32
N GLN A 48 1.01 2.95 14.39
CA GLN A 48 1.96 2.90 15.50
C GLN A 48 3.31 2.30 15.11
N MET A 49 3.38 1.57 13.98
CA MET A 49 4.63 1.01 13.46
C MET A 49 5.27 1.91 12.39
N ALA A 50 4.60 2.99 12.01
CA ALA A 50 5.16 3.96 11.07
C ALA A 50 6.11 4.93 11.79
N GLU A 51 7.06 5.51 11.03
CA GLU A 51 7.97 6.57 11.52
C GLU A 51 7.23 7.80 12.07
N GLY A 52 5.97 7.98 11.68
CA GLY A 52 5.06 8.96 12.25
C GLY A 52 3.67 8.90 11.59
N PRO A 53 2.68 9.64 12.11
CA PRO A 53 1.29 9.54 11.65
C PRO A 53 1.09 9.80 10.15
N ALA A 54 1.89 10.70 9.56
CA ALA A 54 1.84 11.02 8.14
C ALA A 54 2.49 9.97 7.23
N PHE A 55 3.18 8.98 7.78
CA PHE A 55 3.81 7.88 7.05
C PHE A 55 2.90 6.65 6.92
N SER A 56 1.78 6.57 7.67
CA SER A 56 0.77 5.53 7.46
C SER A 56 -0.07 5.87 6.24
N VAL A 57 0.24 5.26 5.10
CA VAL A 57 -0.45 5.53 3.83
C VAL A 57 -1.93 5.20 3.92
N LEU A 58 -2.30 4.06 4.53
CA LEU A 58 -3.70 3.68 4.69
C LEU A 58 -4.50 4.69 5.50
N ASP A 59 -3.96 5.16 6.64
CA ASP A 59 -4.61 6.19 7.45
C ASP A 59 -4.76 7.51 6.69
N GLN A 60 -3.75 7.91 5.91
CA GLN A 60 -3.84 9.14 5.10
C GLN A 60 -4.91 9.02 4.01
N LEU A 61 -5.08 7.86 3.40
CA LEU A 61 -6.13 7.61 2.40
C LEU A 61 -7.53 7.61 3.04
N VAL A 62 -7.67 6.98 4.22
CA VAL A 62 -8.92 7.00 5.00
C VAL A 62 -9.26 8.44 5.42
N ALA A 63 -8.30 9.20 5.95
CA ALA A 63 -8.49 10.58 6.36
C ALA A 63 -8.82 11.52 5.19
N ALA A 64 -8.30 11.24 3.99
CA ALA A 64 -8.61 11.96 2.77
C ALA A 64 -10.01 11.62 2.20
N GLY A 65 -10.66 10.56 2.70
CA GLY A 65 -11.98 10.13 2.24
C GLY A 65 -11.98 9.61 0.80
N VAL A 66 -10.85 9.09 0.32
CA VAL A 66 -10.70 8.61 -1.06
C VAL A 66 -10.96 7.10 -1.21
N LEU A 67 -11.23 6.40 -0.10
CA LEU A 67 -11.63 5.00 -0.08
C LEU A 67 -13.14 4.91 0.18
N GLU A 68 -13.83 4.02 -0.54
CA GLU A 68 -15.26 3.75 -0.34
C GLU A 68 -15.51 3.13 1.04
N GLU A 69 -14.73 2.11 1.39
CA GLU A 69 -14.68 1.53 2.74
C GLU A 69 -13.28 1.65 3.35
N SER A 70 -13.17 1.72 4.68
CA SER A 70 -11.87 1.80 5.38
C SER A 70 -11.20 0.42 5.51
N LEU A 71 -10.97 -0.25 4.38
CA LEU A 71 -10.36 -1.57 4.31
C LEU A 71 -9.46 -1.72 3.07
N PHE A 72 -8.65 -2.77 3.08
CA PHE A 72 -8.00 -3.32 1.90
C PHE A 72 -8.16 -4.84 1.92
N ALA A 73 -8.09 -5.47 0.75
CA ALA A 73 -8.13 -6.91 0.61
C ALA A 73 -7.01 -7.38 -0.31
N VAL A 74 -6.42 -8.53 0.02
CA VAL A 74 -5.35 -9.16 -0.75
C VAL A 74 -5.83 -10.55 -1.16
N PHE A 75 -5.76 -10.82 -2.45
CA PHE A 75 -6.00 -12.11 -3.06
C PHE A 75 -4.69 -12.63 -3.65
N PHE A 76 -4.28 -13.83 -3.23
CA PHE A 76 -3.16 -14.52 -3.81
C PHE A 76 -3.70 -15.55 -4.80
N GLY A 77 -3.50 -15.27 -6.09
CA GLY A 77 -3.88 -16.18 -7.17
C GLY A 77 -2.99 -17.44 -7.18
N ASN A 78 -3.58 -18.55 -7.62
CA ASN A 78 -2.84 -19.79 -7.89
C ASN A 78 -2.45 -19.88 -9.38
N ASP A 79 -1.94 -21.04 -9.82
CA ASP A 79 -1.50 -21.29 -11.19
C ASP A 79 -2.52 -20.82 -12.25
N GLY A 80 -2.18 -19.74 -12.96
CA GLY A 80 -2.98 -19.15 -14.04
C GLY A 80 -3.90 -18.00 -13.61
N GLU A 81 -3.93 -17.63 -12.33
CA GLU A 81 -4.68 -16.48 -11.81
C GLU A 81 -3.72 -15.37 -11.37
N ASP A 82 -4.07 -14.12 -11.68
CA ASP A 82 -3.31 -12.97 -11.20
C ASP A 82 -3.61 -12.72 -9.71
N SER A 83 -2.56 -12.42 -8.95
CA SER A 83 -2.72 -11.90 -7.59
C SER A 83 -3.19 -10.45 -7.64
N GLU A 84 -4.02 -10.05 -6.67
CA GLU A 84 -4.60 -8.71 -6.64
C GLU A 84 -4.60 -8.14 -5.22
N ILE A 85 -4.35 -6.84 -5.12
CA ILE A 85 -4.64 -6.05 -3.92
C ILE A 85 -5.66 -4.97 -4.27
N THR A 86 -6.67 -4.84 -3.42
CA THR A 86 -7.74 -3.85 -3.56
C THR A 86 -7.79 -2.95 -2.34
N PHE A 87 -8.08 -1.67 -2.57
CA PHE A 87 -8.22 -0.67 -1.51
C PHE A 87 -9.62 -0.08 -1.60
N GLY A 88 -10.29 0.06 -0.46
CA GLY A 88 -11.64 0.60 -0.39
C GLY A 88 -12.77 -0.36 -0.71
N LYS A 89 -12.45 -1.58 -1.15
CA LYS A 89 -13.41 -2.62 -1.55
C LYS A 89 -12.74 -3.98 -1.54
N TYR A 90 -13.53 -5.03 -1.75
CA TYR A 90 -13.06 -6.39 -1.95
C TYR A 90 -13.87 -7.07 -3.07
N ARG A 91 -13.28 -8.07 -3.72
CA ARG A 91 -13.94 -8.84 -4.79
C ARG A 91 -14.66 -10.06 -4.24
N ARG A 92 -15.99 -10.07 -4.34
CA ARG A 92 -16.80 -11.22 -3.92
C ARG A 92 -16.53 -12.45 -4.78
N GLU A 93 -16.19 -12.24 -6.06
CA GLU A 93 -15.83 -13.32 -6.98
C GLU A 93 -14.57 -14.09 -6.57
N SER A 94 -13.68 -13.45 -5.82
CA SER A 94 -12.46 -14.06 -5.27
C SER A 94 -12.71 -14.76 -3.93
N MET A 95 -13.96 -14.83 -3.46
CA MET A 95 -14.36 -15.39 -2.17
C MET A 95 -15.30 -16.58 -2.35
N GLN A 96 -15.11 -17.62 -1.54
CA GLN A 96 -16.01 -18.78 -1.52
C GLN A 96 -17.27 -18.54 -0.68
N SER A 97 -17.18 -17.70 0.35
CA SER A 97 -18.26 -17.37 1.26
C SER A 97 -18.11 -15.94 1.77
N ASP A 98 -19.16 -15.42 2.39
CA ASP A 98 -19.09 -14.12 3.08
C ASP A 98 -18.12 -14.17 4.27
N ILE A 99 -17.56 -13.00 4.60
CA ILE A 99 -16.59 -12.83 5.70
C ILE A 99 -17.30 -12.52 7.04
N PHE A 100 -18.63 -12.33 7.05
CA PHE A 100 -19.43 -12.06 8.24
C PHE A 100 -20.83 -12.69 8.18
#